data_AF-A0A967GYR8-F1
#
_entry.id   AF-A0A967GYR8-F1
#
_cell.length_a   1.000
_cell.length_b   1.000
_cell.length_c   1.000
_cell.angle_alpha   90.00
_cell.angle_beta   90.00
_cell.angle_gamma   90.00
#
_symmetry.space_group_name_H-M   'P 1'
#
loop_
_entity.id
_entity.type
_entity.pdbx_description
1 polymer ?
#
loop_
_entity_poly.entity_id
_entity_poly.type
_entity_poly.pdbx_seq_one_letter_code
_entity_poly.pdbx_strand_id
1 'polypeptide(L)'
;VIISSRLAKTKGIRTAVVGFSIVLRDGVVTGTEKPLHPRTAAAVSEDGRYLYLLVVDGRQEGYSEGASTREIGAMLKELGGWQGVNLDGGGTSTMVIDGRDGKAKVVNRPIHGGIPGRERVSASHLGIRARPLIRAE
;
A
#
# COMPACT_ATOMS: atom_id res chain seq x y z
N VAL A 1 -5.76 -0.77 9.19
CA VAL A 1 -6.30 0.37 8.41
C VAL A 1 -7.80 0.40 8.67
N ILE A 2 -8.37 1.51 9.14
CA ILE A 2 -9.82 1.70 9.17
C ILE A 2 -10.12 2.78 8.14
N ILE A 3 -10.80 2.43 7.06
CA ILE A 3 -11.37 3.40 6.13
C ILE A 3 -12.86 3.46 6.47
N SER A 4 -13.29 4.47 7.22
CA SER A 4 -14.72 4.70 7.44
C SER A 4 -15.03 6.18 7.49
N SER A 5 -16.04 6.58 6.73
CA SER A 5 -16.57 7.94 6.68
C SER A 5 -17.84 8.15 7.51
N ARG A 6 -18.24 7.20 8.36
CA ARG A 6 -19.30 7.40 9.35
C ARG A 6 -18.87 6.72 10.65
N LEU A 7 -18.74 7.51 11.72
CA LEU A 7 -18.44 7.14 13.11
C LEU A 7 -18.39 5.62 13.31
N ALA A 8 -17.22 5.04 13.07
CA ALA A 8 -17.03 3.60 13.18
C ALA A 8 -17.25 3.22 14.65
N LYS A 9 -18.09 2.21 14.90
CA LYS A 9 -18.09 1.51 16.20
C LYS A 9 -16.67 0.97 16.39
N THR A 10 -15.87 1.62 17.23
CA THR A 10 -14.45 1.26 17.45
C THR A 10 -14.27 0.08 18.40
N LYS A 11 -15.36 -0.42 18.99
CA LYS A 11 -15.36 -1.58 19.87
C LYS A 11 -14.85 -2.81 19.10
N GLY A 12 -13.76 -3.40 19.60
CA GLY A 12 -13.16 -4.61 19.02
C GLY A 12 -12.02 -4.36 18.03
N ILE A 13 -11.71 -3.10 17.72
CA ILE A 13 -10.56 -2.76 16.88
C ILE A 13 -9.26 -3.00 17.65
N ARG A 14 -8.37 -3.82 17.08
CA ARG A 14 -7.04 -4.12 17.65
C ARG A 14 -5.90 -3.33 17.00
N THR A 15 -6.09 -2.88 15.76
CA THR A 15 -5.03 -2.21 14.99
C THR A 15 -5.64 -1.13 14.10
N ALA A 16 -5.13 0.08 14.21
CA ALA A 16 -5.41 1.19 13.31
C ALA A 16 -4.11 1.60 12.60
N VAL A 17 -4.22 1.86 11.30
CA VAL A 17 -3.13 2.41 10.49
C VAL A 17 -3.73 3.57 9.72
N VAL A 18 -3.06 4.71 9.79
CA VAL A 18 -3.50 5.96 9.18
C VAL A 18 -2.65 6.21 7.94
N GLY A 19 -3.31 6.67 6.87
CA GLY A 19 -2.66 7.15 5.66
C GLY A 19 -2.91 8.64 5.46
N PHE A 20 -2.49 9.16 4.32
CA PHE A 20 -2.62 10.59 4.00
C PHE A 20 -3.88 10.90 3.19
N SER A 21 -4.23 10.05 2.22
CA SER A 21 -5.28 10.36 1.24
C SER A 21 -6.13 9.14 0.93
N ILE A 22 -7.45 9.31 0.95
CA ILE A 22 -8.38 8.32 0.38
C ILE A 22 -8.28 8.45 -1.14
N VAL A 23 -7.86 7.37 -1.78
CA VAL A 23 -7.61 7.31 -3.23
C VAL A 23 -8.66 6.48 -3.98
N LEU A 24 -9.42 5.68 -3.23
CA LEU A 24 -10.54 4.89 -3.72
C LEU A 24 -11.63 4.89 -2.64
N ARG A 25 -12.84 5.31 -2.99
CA ARG A 25 -13.96 5.37 -2.06
C ARG A 25 -15.21 4.89 -2.75
N ASP A 26 -15.82 3.85 -2.19
CA ASP A 26 -17.01 3.23 -2.76
C ASP A 26 -16.82 2.90 -4.27
N GLY A 27 -15.64 2.37 -4.62
CA GLY A 27 -15.26 2.03 -6.00
C GLY A 27 -14.99 3.24 -6.92
N VAL A 28 -15.03 4.47 -6.40
CA VAL A 28 -14.75 5.71 -7.13
C VAL A 28 -13.32 6.19 -6.82
N VAL A 29 -12.54 6.45 -7.87
CA VAL A 29 -11.18 6.99 -7.75
C VAL A 29 -11.23 8.47 -7.35
N THR A 30 -10.52 8.82 -6.27
CA THR A 30 -10.56 10.18 -5.67
C THR A 30 -9.21 10.88 -5.62
N GLY A 31 -8.15 10.27 -6.18
CA GLY A 31 -6.81 10.85 -6.20
C GLY A 31 -6.61 11.97 -7.24
N THR A 32 -5.45 12.61 -7.18
CA THR A 32 -5.01 13.72 -8.05
C THR A 32 -3.92 13.25 -9.02
N GLU A 33 -3.78 13.95 -10.15
CA GLU A 33 -2.85 13.60 -11.25
C GLU A 33 -1.37 13.82 -10.93
N LYS A 34 -1.05 14.68 -9.96
CA LYS A 34 0.33 15.04 -9.58
C LYS A 34 0.44 15.20 -8.07
N PRO A 35 1.67 15.14 -7.50
CA PRO A 35 2.93 14.73 -8.15
C PRO A 35 3.11 13.21 -8.26
N LEU A 36 4.02 12.77 -9.12
CA LEU A 36 4.48 11.38 -9.19
C LEU A 36 5.52 11.11 -8.10
N HIS A 37 5.31 10.06 -7.32
CA HIS A 37 6.24 9.62 -6.27
C HIS A 37 6.24 8.10 -6.17
N PRO A 38 7.24 7.49 -5.51
CA PRO A 38 7.07 6.16 -4.94
C PRO A 38 5.84 6.18 -4.01
N ARG A 39 5.00 5.16 -4.09
CA ARG A 39 3.74 5.09 -3.33
C ARG A 39 3.64 3.76 -2.61
N THR A 40 3.01 3.82 -1.45
CA THR A 40 2.53 2.64 -0.72
C THR A 40 1.05 2.84 -0.50
N ALA A 41 0.24 1.83 -0.76
CA ALA A 41 -1.20 1.94 -0.61
C ALA A 41 -1.81 0.62 -0.16
N ALA A 42 -3.02 0.72 0.38
CA ALA A 42 -3.81 -0.43 0.77
C ALA A 42 -5.27 -0.24 0.36
N ALA A 43 -5.93 -1.32 -0.02
CA ALA A 43 -7.37 -1.33 -0.23
C ALA A 43 -8.02 -2.59 0.33
N VAL A 44 -9.31 -2.51 0.62
CA VAL A 44 -10.15 -3.68 0.93
C VAL A 44 -11.22 -3.84 -0.14
N SER A 45 -11.56 -5.08 -0.47
CA SER A 45 -12.70 -5.40 -1.34
C SER A 45 -14.03 -4.97 -0.69
N GLU A 46 -15.10 -4.89 -1.50
CA GLU A 46 -16.43 -4.45 -1.03
C GLU A 46 -16.98 -5.35 0.08
N ASP A 47 -16.77 -6.66 -0.04
CA ASP A 47 -17.14 -7.67 0.97
C ASP A 47 -16.17 -7.74 2.17
N GLY A 48 -15.09 -6.95 2.16
CA GLY A 48 -14.06 -6.94 3.19
C GLY A 48 -13.21 -8.21 3.27
N ARG A 49 -13.34 -9.15 2.32
CA ARG A 49 -12.63 -10.43 2.33
C ARG A 49 -11.16 -10.28 1.95
N TYR A 50 -10.84 -9.39 1.03
CA TYR A 50 -9.49 -9.20 0.50
C TYR A 50 -8.89 -7.91 0.99
N LEU A 51 -7.63 -7.98 1.41
CA LEU A 51 -6.74 -6.84 1.65
C LEU A 51 -5.70 -6.81 0.54
N TYR A 52 -5.72 -5.74 -0.26
CA TYR A 52 -4.73 -5.45 -1.28
C TYR A 52 -3.67 -4.53 -0.69
N LEU A 53 -2.40 -4.90 -0.87
CA LEU A 53 -1.25 -4.07 -0.54
C LEU A 53 -0.51 -3.77 -1.84
N LEU A 54 -0.24 -2.50 -2.09
CA LEU A 54 0.38 -2.02 -3.31
C LEU A 54 1.61 -1.18 -2.96
N VAL A 55 2.72 -1.46 -3.64
CA VAL A 55 3.90 -0.60 -3.65
C VAL A 55 4.24 -0.26 -5.09
N VAL A 56 4.56 1.00 -5.34
CA VAL A 56 5.04 1.50 -6.63
C VAL A 56 6.36 2.20 -6.37
N ASP A 57 7.43 1.72 -7.00
CA ASP A 57 8.72 2.41 -6.99
C ASP A 57 8.60 3.77 -7.71
N GLY A 58 9.50 4.70 -7.49
CA GLY A 58 9.48 5.99 -8.20
C GLY A 58 10.77 6.78 -8.06
N ARG A 59 10.85 7.96 -8.67
CA ARG A 59 12.04 8.84 -8.68
C ARG A 59 13.30 8.16 -9.24
N GLN A 60 13.13 7.22 -10.16
CA GLN A 60 14.21 6.40 -10.71
C GLN A 60 14.12 6.43 -12.23
N GLU A 61 14.79 7.40 -12.83
CA GLU A 61 14.80 7.60 -14.28
C GLU A 61 15.13 6.31 -15.03
N GLY A 62 14.33 6.00 -16.06
CA GLY A 62 14.48 4.79 -16.87
C GLY A 62 14.05 3.48 -16.21
N TYR A 63 13.50 3.52 -14.99
CA TYR A 63 12.95 2.35 -14.31
C TYR A 63 11.55 2.58 -13.76
N SER A 64 11.37 3.62 -12.94
CA SER A 64 10.06 4.02 -12.45
C SER A 64 10.04 5.50 -12.07
N GLU A 65 9.18 6.26 -12.74
CA GLU A 65 8.93 7.67 -12.42
C GLU A 65 8.09 7.83 -11.13
N GLY A 66 7.36 6.78 -10.75
CA GLY A 66 6.40 6.80 -9.66
C GLY A 66 4.97 6.87 -10.15
N ALA A 67 4.04 7.04 -9.21
CA ALA A 67 2.62 7.18 -9.49
C ALA A 67 2.02 8.40 -8.78
N SER A 68 1.03 8.98 -9.42
CA SER A 68 0.08 9.93 -8.85
C SER A 68 -0.89 9.21 -7.93
N THR A 69 -1.59 9.95 -7.06
CA THR A 69 -2.59 9.32 -6.19
C THR A 69 -3.82 8.87 -6.97
N ARG A 70 -4.11 9.47 -8.14
CA ARG A 70 -5.17 9.02 -9.05
C ARG A 70 -4.84 7.65 -9.65
N GLU A 71 -3.62 7.47 -10.15
CA GLU A 71 -3.16 6.18 -10.70
C GLU A 71 -3.19 5.09 -9.63
N ILE A 72 -2.79 5.39 -8.39
CA ILE A 72 -2.93 4.46 -7.27
C ILE A 72 -4.39 4.05 -7.05
N GLY A 73 -5.32 5.02 -7.03
CA GLY A 73 -6.74 4.71 -6.91
C GLY A 73 -7.26 3.82 -8.05
N ALA A 74 -6.83 4.09 -9.29
CA ALA A 74 -7.18 3.30 -10.46
C ALA A 74 -6.63 1.87 -10.38
N MET A 75 -5.35 1.70 -10.04
CA MET A 75 -4.73 0.37 -9.84
C MET A 75 -5.44 -0.42 -8.73
N LEU A 76 -5.74 0.21 -7.59
CA LEU A 76 -6.45 -0.46 -6.51
C LEU A 76 -7.86 -0.89 -6.92
N LYS A 77 -8.55 -0.08 -7.73
CA LYS A 77 -9.86 -0.44 -8.29
C LYS A 77 -9.74 -1.64 -9.23
N GLU A 78 -8.75 -1.64 -10.11
CA GLU A 78 -8.49 -2.74 -11.05
C GLU A 78 -8.17 -4.05 -10.33
N LEU A 79 -7.45 -3.99 -9.21
CA LEU A 79 -7.20 -5.14 -8.34
C LEU A 79 -8.44 -5.68 -7.60
N GLY A 80 -9.59 -4.99 -7.67
CA GLY A 80 -10.83 -5.36 -6.97
C GLY A 80 -11.03 -4.67 -5.62
N GLY A 81 -10.31 -3.57 -5.37
CA GLY A 81 -10.51 -2.72 -4.21
C GLY A 81 -11.82 -1.92 -4.28
N TRP A 82 -12.38 -1.63 -3.10
CA TRP A 82 -13.59 -0.82 -2.91
C TRP A 82 -13.34 0.42 -2.05
N GLN A 83 -12.59 0.25 -0.97
CA GLN A 83 -12.08 1.33 -0.12
C GLN A 83 -10.56 1.28 -0.14
N GLY A 84 -9.89 2.37 -0.50
CA GLY A 84 -8.45 2.42 -0.65
C GLY A 84 -7.83 3.73 -0.14
N VAL A 85 -6.66 3.60 0.48
CA VAL A 85 -5.91 4.69 1.09
C VAL A 85 -4.45 4.65 0.63
N ASN A 86 -3.92 5.83 0.29
CA ASN A 86 -2.49 6.04 0.12
C ASN A 86 -1.84 6.22 1.50
N LEU A 87 -0.83 5.39 1.77
CA LEU A 87 -0.02 5.40 2.98
C LEU A 87 1.22 6.29 2.79
N ASP A 88 2.14 6.25 3.75
CA ASP A 88 3.42 6.92 3.59
C ASP A 88 4.18 6.39 2.37
N GLY A 89 4.89 7.28 1.69
CA GLY A 89 5.52 7.01 0.40
C GLY A 89 6.84 7.74 0.22
N GLY A 90 7.28 7.89 -1.02
CA GLY A 90 8.62 8.38 -1.30
C GLY A 90 9.66 7.39 -0.80
N GLY A 91 10.69 7.87 -0.08
CA GLY A 91 11.80 7.00 0.30
C GLY A 91 11.48 5.91 1.32
N THR A 92 10.28 5.93 1.93
CA THR A 92 9.79 4.86 2.83
C THR A 92 8.97 3.79 2.11
N SER A 93 8.71 3.94 0.80
CA SER A 93 8.01 2.91 0.02
C SER A 93 8.87 1.66 -0.10
N THR A 94 8.56 0.70 0.78
CA THR A 94 9.27 -0.58 0.88
C THR A 94 8.24 -1.67 1.19
N MET A 95 8.29 -2.77 0.43
CA MET A 95 7.58 -4.00 0.74
C MET A 95 8.58 -5.11 1.02
N VAL A 96 8.34 -5.83 2.10
CA VAL A 96 9.19 -6.92 2.56
C VAL A 96 8.34 -8.16 2.75
N ILE A 97 8.82 -9.30 2.26
CA ILE A 97 8.21 -10.61 2.46
C ILE A 97 9.15 -11.52 3.24
N ASP A 98 8.59 -12.56 3.84
CA ASP A 98 9.40 -13.65 4.40
C ASP A 98 10.02 -14.47 3.26
N GLY A 99 11.35 -14.59 3.27
CA GLY A 99 12.11 -15.36 2.31
C GLY A 99 12.00 -16.85 2.60
N ARG A 100 12.21 -17.67 1.57
CA ARG A 100 12.20 -19.14 1.74
C ARG A 100 13.33 -19.65 2.64
N ASP A 101 14.36 -18.84 2.82
CA ASP A 101 15.51 -19.06 3.70
C ASP A 101 15.29 -18.52 5.13
N GLY A 102 14.07 -18.07 5.45
CA GLY A 102 13.70 -17.49 6.75
C GLY A 102 14.25 -16.07 6.97
N LYS A 103 14.77 -15.42 5.92
CA LYS A 103 15.25 -14.05 5.97
C LYS A 103 14.25 -13.11 5.31
N ALA A 104 14.11 -11.92 5.87
CA ALA A 104 13.30 -10.88 5.27
C ALA A 104 13.88 -10.48 3.89
N LYS A 105 13.01 -10.39 2.88
CA LYS A 105 13.38 -10.03 1.51
C LYS A 105 12.59 -8.82 1.04
N VAL A 106 13.29 -7.74 0.68
CA VAL A 106 12.70 -6.59 -0.02
C VAL A 106 12.29 -7.01 -1.44
N VAL A 107 11.08 -6.67 -1.86
CA VAL A 107 10.52 -7.09 -3.17
C VAL A 107 10.38 -5.96 -4.17
N ASN A 108 10.59 -4.70 -3.75
CA ASN A 108 10.65 -3.54 -4.63
C ASN A 108 12.09 -2.96 -4.68
N ARG A 109 12.29 -1.82 -5.35
CA ARG A 109 13.57 -1.10 -5.39
C ARG A 109 13.42 0.27 -4.72
N PRO A 110 13.56 0.34 -3.37
CA PRO A 110 13.43 1.59 -2.61
C PRO A 110 14.41 2.67 -3.08
N ILE A 111 14.12 3.93 -2.78
CA ILE A 111 15.03 5.03 -3.08
C ILE A 111 15.13 6.01 -1.92
N HIS A 112 16.32 6.11 -1.32
CA HIS A 112 16.60 7.07 -0.26
C HIS A 112 17.84 7.90 -0.57
N GLY A 113 17.74 9.22 -0.37
CA GLY A 113 18.82 10.15 -0.72
C GLY A 113 19.16 10.15 -2.22
N GLY A 114 18.22 9.76 -3.09
CA GLY A 114 18.46 9.66 -4.54
C GLY A 114 19.19 8.40 -5.00
N ILE A 115 19.42 7.42 -4.11
CA ILE A 115 20.15 6.19 -4.43
C ILE A 115 19.15 5.03 -4.59
N PRO A 116 19.00 4.46 -5.81
CA PRO A 116 18.19 3.27 -6.03
C PRO A 116 18.67 2.07 -5.21
N GLY A 117 17.74 1.31 -4.65
CA GLY A 117 18.01 0.17 -3.77
C GLY A 117 18.34 0.55 -2.32
N ARG A 118 18.47 1.83 -1.99
CA ARG A 118 18.73 2.26 -0.61
C ARG A 118 17.44 2.40 0.19
N GLU A 119 17.29 1.56 1.21
CA GLU A 119 16.20 1.64 2.18
C GLU A 119 16.31 2.87 3.10
N ARG A 120 15.16 3.39 3.54
CA ARG A 120 15.07 4.46 4.54
C ARG A 120 14.62 3.88 5.88
N VAL A 121 15.26 4.35 6.96
CA VAL A 121 14.78 4.06 8.33
C VAL A 121 13.41 4.70 8.54
N SER A 122 12.42 3.88 8.94
CA SER A 122 11.07 4.30 9.30
C SER A 122 10.75 3.87 10.73
N ALA A 123 9.97 4.68 11.45
CA ALA A 123 9.57 4.41 12.82
C ALA A 123 8.39 3.42 12.93
N SER A 124 7.63 3.22 11.84
CA SER A 124 6.46 2.35 11.84
C SER A 124 6.27 1.60 10.53
N HIS A 125 5.66 0.42 10.62
CA HIS A 125 5.43 -0.49 9.51
C HIS A 125 4.09 -1.21 9.70
N LEU A 126 3.43 -1.57 8.59
CA LEU A 126 2.25 -2.44 8.58
C LEU A 126 2.68 -3.87 8.23
N GLY A 127 2.73 -4.73 9.23
CA GLY A 127 2.99 -6.17 9.05
C GLY A 127 1.70 -6.98 8.96
N ILE A 128 1.67 -7.96 8.05
CA ILE A 128 0.59 -8.93 7.94
C ILE A 128 1.14 -10.33 8.21
N ARG A 129 0.50 -11.06 9.13
CA ARG A 129 0.72 -12.49 9.32
C ARG A 129 -0.62 -13.20 9.13
N ALA A 130 -0.68 -14.06 8.12
CA ALA A 130 -1.86 -14.85 7.82
C ALA A 130 -1.48 -16.33 7.74
N ARG A 131 -2.44 -17.21 8.02
CA ARG A 131 -2.28 -18.63 7.71
C ARG A 131 -2.36 -18.81 6.18
N PRO A 132 -1.57 -19.72 5.58
CA PRO A 132 -1.72 -20.05 4.17
C PRO A 132 -3.17 -20.44 3.87
N LEU A 133 -3.68 -19.99 2.72
CA LEU A 133 -4.93 -20.52 2.20
C LEU A 133 -4.70 -21.99 1.84
N ILE A 134 -5.49 -22.89 2.43
CA ILE A 134 -5.54 -24.28 1.98
C ILE A 134 -6.12 -24.23 0.57
N ARG A 135 -5.32 -24.55 -0.45
CA ARG A 135 -5.85 -24.74 -1.79
C ARG A 135 -6.64 -26.05 -1.77
N ALA A 136 -7.92 -26.00 -2.12
CA ALA A 136 -8.61 -27.21 -2.55
C ALA A 136 -7.96 -27.64 -3.87
N GLU A 137 -7.59 -28.92 -3.94
CA GLU A 137 -7.01 -29.56 -5.13
C GLU A 137 -7.99 -29.59 -6.30
#